data_AF-A0A939AFN9-F1
#
_entry.id   AF-A0A939AFN9-F1
#
_cell.length_a   1.000
_cell.length_b   1.000
_cell.length_c   1.000
_cell.angle_alpha   90.00
_cell.angle_beta   90.00
_cell.angle_gamma   90.00
#
_symmetry.space_group_name_H-M   'P 1'
#
loop_
_entity.id
_entity.type
_entity.pdbx_description
1 polymer ?
#
loop_
_entity_poly.entity_id
_entity_poly.type
_entity_poly.pdbx_seq_one_letter_code
_entity_poly.pdbx_strand_id
1 'polypeptide(L)'
;HYNHIKITESNDQQMMAVVWQNSMRARRANQFNDPEYAAFANTPEIYISISPDNGGSWSEPLSLNNQETQPQFVGIKPMWVYPASQIRYIGMQGDNKIGRLGLMFYDDYTWGSSVQTPPVGQNDGGRIMFCELEFVFPVSTNDAVTPPLAQMLHPNFPNPFNPSTTIVFTNPQTGNASLSVYNLKGQLVKTLINGTVNPGEHRVIWNGTDNSGKSVASGVYFYRLTANGRTETRKMMLMK
;
A
#
# COMPACT_ATOMS: atom_id res chain seq x y z
N HIS A 1 -9.69 -18.90 -17.61
CA HIS A 1 -8.87 -17.88 -16.92
C HIS A 1 -9.63 -17.15 -15.80
N TYR A 2 -10.55 -17.79 -15.07
CA TYR A 2 -11.57 -17.03 -14.33
C TYR A 2 -11.39 -16.88 -12.82
N ASN A 3 -10.39 -17.54 -12.23
CA ASN A 3 -9.95 -17.30 -10.86
C ASN A 3 -8.44 -17.52 -10.83
N HIS A 4 -7.66 -16.47 -11.04
CA HIS A 4 -6.21 -16.56 -10.91
C HIS A 4 -5.86 -16.51 -9.43
N ILE A 5 -5.94 -17.66 -8.77
CA ILE A 5 -5.63 -17.81 -7.36
C ILE A 5 -4.12 -17.99 -7.21
N LYS A 6 -3.55 -17.25 -6.25
CA LYS A 6 -2.15 -17.34 -5.84
C LYS A 6 -2.11 -17.38 -4.33
N ILE A 7 -1.40 -18.36 -3.79
CA ILE A 7 -1.21 -18.53 -2.35
C ILE A 7 0.27 -18.35 -2.03
N THR A 8 0.56 -17.66 -0.93
CA THR A 8 1.93 -17.54 -0.42
C THR A 8 2.32 -18.82 0.31
N GLU A 9 3.61 -19.08 0.41
CA GLU A 9 4.16 -20.02 1.39
C GLU A 9 3.97 -19.46 2.81
N SER A 10 3.89 -20.36 3.78
CA SER A 10 3.93 -19.97 5.19
C SER A 10 5.34 -19.50 5.57
N ASN A 11 5.41 -18.52 6.46
CA ASN A 11 6.65 -18.12 7.12
C ASN A 11 6.78 -18.74 8.52
N ASP A 12 7.86 -18.42 9.25
CA ASP A 12 8.12 -18.90 10.61
C ASP A 12 7.04 -18.48 11.63
N GLN A 13 6.28 -17.43 11.31
CA GLN A 13 5.16 -16.95 12.12
C GLN A 13 3.82 -17.56 11.67
N GLN A 14 3.85 -18.56 10.79
CA GLN A 14 2.67 -19.24 10.25
C GLN A 14 1.74 -18.34 9.42
N MET A 15 2.22 -17.18 8.95
CA MET A 15 1.39 -16.24 8.20
C MET A 15 1.35 -16.62 6.72
N MET A 16 0.14 -16.68 6.15
CA MET A 16 -0.13 -16.92 4.72
C MET A 16 -1.12 -15.89 4.16
N ALA A 17 -1.10 -15.72 2.84
CA ALA A 17 -2.12 -14.97 2.11
C ALA A 17 -2.55 -15.72 0.85
N VAL A 18 -3.81 -15.58 0.49
CA VAL A 18 -4.35 -16.00 -0.80
C VAL A 18 -4.92 -14.78 -1.51
N VAL A 19 -4.45 -14.55 -2.73
CA VAL A 19 -4.90 -13.48 -3.62
C VAL A 19 -5.60 -14.10 -4.81
N TRP A 20 -6.76 -13.60 -5.18
CA TRP A 20 -7.45 -14.04 -6.38
C TRP A 20 -8.17 -12.92 -7.08
N GLN A 21 -8.35 -13.10 -8.38
CA GLN A 21 -9.17 -12.23 -9.21
C GLN A 21 -10.53 -12.88 -9.41
N ASN A 22 -11.60 -12.17 -9.07
CA ASN A 22 -12.96 -12.52 -9.44
C ASN A 22 -13.41 -11.63 -10.60
N SER A 23 -13.84 -12.30 -11.66
CA SER A 23 -14.20 -11.68 -12.92
C SER A 23 -15.66 -11.91 -13.29
N MET A 24 -16.46 -12.44 -12.36
CA MET A 24 -17.84 -12.82 -12.64
C MET A 24 -18.73 -11.63 -12.95
N ARG A 25 -18.65 -10.53 -12.18
CA ARG A 25 -19.46 -9.33 -12.40
C ARG A 25 -19.10 -8.63 -13.71
N ALA A 26 -17.81 -8.44 -13.96
CA ALA A 26 -17.31 -7.92 -15.23
C ALA A 26 -17.75 -8.80 -16.42
N ARG A 27 -17.76 -10.13 -16.28
CA ARG A 27 -18.30 -11.04 -17.29
C ARG A 27 -19.81 -10.90 -17.49
N ARG A 28 -20.59 -10.75 -16.41
CA ARG A 28 -22.04 -10.46 -16.49
C ARG A 28 -22.31 -9.20 -17.31
N ALA A 29 -21.54 -8.15 -17.07
CA ALA A 29 -21.65 -6.90 -17.82
C ALA A 29 -21.28 -7.06 -19.31
N ASN A 30 -20.10 -7.65 -19.60
CA ASN A 30 -19.53 -7.62 -20.96
C ASN A 30 -20.00 -8.76 -21.88
N GLN A 31 -20.29 -9.94 -21.34
CA GLN A 31 -20.69 -11.11 -22.13
C GLN A 31 -22.21 -11.28 -22.20
N PHE A 32 -22.90 -10.93 -21.11
CA PHE A 32 -24.35 -11.14 -20.98
C PHE A 32 -25.14 -9.83 -21.05
N ASN A 33 -24.47 -8.68 -21.23
CA ASN A 33 -25.08 -7.34 -21.29
C ASN A 33 -26.01 -7.06 -20.10
N ASP A 34 -25.66 -7.57 -18.93
CA ASP A 34 -26.46 -7.41 -17.71
C ASP A 34 -26.26 -6.00 -17.13
N PRO A 35 -27.29 -5.13 -17.15
CA PRO A 35 -27.15 -3.73 -16.72
C PRO A 35 -26.88 -3.59 -15.22
N GLU A 36 -27.23 -4.59 -14.40
CA GLU A 36 -26.94 -4.59 -12.96
C GLU A 36 -25.43 -4.52 -12.70
N TYR A 37 -24.63 -5.12 -13.58
CA TYR A 37 -23.19 -5.22 -13.42
C TYR A 37 -22.40 -4.23 -14.28
N ALA A 38 -23.06 -3.29 -14.96
CA ALA A 38 -22.41 -2.35 -15.88
C ALA A 38 -21.24 -1.58 -15.22
N ALA A 39 -21.36 -1.24 -13.93
CA ALA A 39 -20.30 -0.57 -13.17
C ALA A 39 -19.01 -1.40 -13.00
N PHE A 40 -19.10 -2.73 -13.11
CA PHE A 40 -17.99 -3.67 -12.96
C PHE A 40 -17.35 -4.05 -14.30
N ALA A 41 -17.87 -3.56 -15.43
CA ALA A 41 -17.42 -3.96 -16.77
C ALA A 41 -15.90 -3.80 -17.00
N ASN A 42 -15.32 -2.76 -16.40
CA ASN A 42 -13.96 -2.30 -16.72
C ASN A 42 -12.92 -2.56 -15.62
N THR A 43 -13.29 -3.25 -14.53
CA THR A 43 -12.38 -3.52 -13.43
C THR A 43 -12.78 -4.86 -12.79
N PRO A 44 -11.96 -5.92 -12.87
CA PRO A 44 -12.24 -7.12 -12.11
C PRO A 44 -11.95 -6.88 -10.63
N GLU A 45 -12.61 -7.65 -9.77
CA GLU A 45 -12.41 -7.54 -8.33
C GLU A 45 -11.17 -8.35 -7.94
N ILE A 46 -10.23 -7.71 -7.26
CA ILE A 46 -9.07 -8.40 -6.68
C ILE A 46 -9.35 -8.60 -5.21
N TYR A 47 -9.38 -9.85 -4.79
CA TYR A 47 -9.59 -10.21 -3.40
C TYR A 47 -8.32 -10.74 -2.76
N ILE A 48 -8.21 -10.52 -1.45
CA ILE A 48 -7.21 -11.16 -0.60
C ILE A 48 -7.87 -11.71 0.65
N SER A 49 -7.40 -12.86 1.11
CA SER A 49 -7.66 -13.38 2.45
C SER A 49 -6.33 -13.79 3.07
N ILE A 50 -6.21 -13.63 4.39
CA ILE A 50 -4.99 -13.88 5.14
C ILE A 50 -5.23 -14.95 6.21
N SER A 51 -4.18 -15.70 6.51
CA SER A 51 -4.19 -16.75 7.52
C SER A 51 -3.05 -16.51 8.53
N PRO A 52 -3.33 -16.51 9.85
CA PRO A 52 -2.33 -16.35 10.91
C PRO A 52 -1.69 -17.67 11.38
N ASP A 53 -2.17 -18.81 10.87
CA ASP A 53 -2.02 -20.16 11.44
C ASP A 53 -1.79 -21.26 10.38
N ASN A 54 -1.00 -20.93 9.35
CA ASN A 54 -0.57 -21.86 8.29
C ASN A 54 -1.76 -22.49 7.53
N GLY A 55 -2.78 -21.66 7.25
CA GLY A 55 -3.96 -22.04 6.48
C GLY A 55 -5.04 -22.76 7.28
N GLY A 56 -4.90 -22.89 8.60
CA GLY A 56 -5.90 -23.47 9.48
C GLY A 56 -7.19 -22.64 9.53
N SER A 57 -7.03 -21.32 9.47
CA SER A 57 -8.10 -20.35 9.38
C SER A 57 -7.79 -19.26 8.36
N TRP A 58 -8.85 -18.74 7.77
CA TRP A 58 -8.79 -17.69 6.77
C TRP A 58 -9.76 -16.61 7.16
N SER A 59 -9.31 -15.38 7.02
CA SER A 59 -10.13 -14.21 7.23
C SER A 59 -11.18 -14.04 6.13
N GLU A 60 -12.19 -13.22 6.39
CA GLU A 60 -13.13 -12.79 5.34
C GLU A 60 -12.38 -12.14 4.15
N PRO A 61 -12.80 -12.41 2.90
CA PRO A 61 -12.23 -11.79 1.72
C PRO A 61 -12.32 -10.27 1.74
N LEU A 62 -11.17 -9.62 1.56
CA LEU A 62 -11.09 -8.18 1.35
C LEU A 62 -10.93 -7.86 -0.13
N SER A 63 -11.76 -6.96 -0.66
CA SER A 63 -11.57 -6.42 -2.02
C SER A 63 -10.48 -5.34 -2.02
N LEU A 64 -9.32 -5.64 -2.59
CA LEU A 64 -8.14 -4.78 -2.65
C LEU A 64 -8.33 -3.54 -3.52
N ASN A 65 -9.20 -3.59 -4.51
CA ASN A 65 -9.45 -2.48 -5.42
C ASN A 65 -10.84 -1.86 -5.25
N ASN A 66 -11.49 -2.10 -4.11
CA ASN A 66 -12.66 -1.31 -3.71
C ASN A 66 -12.20 0.10 -3.30
N GLN A 67 -12.46 1.08 -4.16
CA GLN A 67 -11.96 2.46 -4.02
C GLN A 67 -12.53 3.21 -2.81
N GLU A 68 -13.66 2.79 -2.24
CA GLU A 68 -14.20 3.38 -1.02
C GLU A 68 -13.36 3.01 0.21
N THR A 69 -12.77 1.81 0.20
CA THR A 69 -12.04 1.25 1.34
C THR A 69 -10.52 1.21 1.11
N GLN A 70 -10.07 1.43 -0.13
CA GLN A 70 -8.68 1.31 -0.58
C GLN A 70 -8.25 2.50 -1.44
N PRO A 71 -8.03 3.69 -0.84
CA PRO A 71 -7.69 4.91 -1.59
C PRO A 71 -6.39 4.77 -2.39
N GLN A 72 -5.47 3.90 -1.99
CA GLN A 72 -4.22 3.63 -2.69
C GLN A 72 -4.40 2.92 -4.05
N PHE A 73 -5.58 2.35 -4.32
CA PHE A 73 -5.94 1.76 -5.61
C PHE A 73 -6.89 2.65 -6.44
N VAL A 74 -7.11 3.90 -6.03
CA VAL A 74 -7.90 4.87 -6.80
C VAL A 74 -7.22 5.19 -8.12
N GLY A 75 -7.98 5.15 -9.22
CA GLY A 75 -7.50 5.47 -10.56
C GLY A 75 -6.58 4.43 -11.21
N ILE A 76 -6.36 3.27 -10.58
CA ILE A 76 -5.64 2.14 -11.16
C ILE A 76 -6.55 0.92 -11.30
N LYS A 77 -6.28 0.06 -12.28
CA LYS A 77 -7.04 -1.17 -12.53
C LYS A 77 -6.09 -2.37 -12.44
N PRO A 78 -5.86 -2.90 -11.22
CA PRO A 78 -4.93 -4.00 -11.03
C PRO A 78 -5.44 -5.28 -11.70
N MET A 79 -4.61 -5.83 -12.58
CA MET A 79 -4.80 -7.09 -13.31
C MET A 79 -3.65 -8.05 -13.01
N TRP A 80 -3.92 -9.35 -13.05
CA TRP A 80 -2.90 -10.40 -12.89
C TRP A 80 -2.00 -10.15 -11.68
N VAL A 81 -2.61 -10.11 -10.49
CA VAL A 81 -1.90 -9.83 -9.25
C VAL A 81 -1.08 -11.05 -8.82
N TYR A 82 0.21 -10.82 -8.57
CA TYR A 82 1.18 -11.79 -8.10
C TYR A 82 1.68 -11.35 -6.72
N PRO A 83 1.32 -12.06 -5.64
CA PRO A 83 1.94 -11.83 -4.35
C PRO A 83 3.40 -12.33 -4.35
N ALA A 84 4.23 -11.72 -3.51
CA ALA A 84 5.52 -12.28 -3.13
C ALA A 84 5.33 -13.68 -2.52
N SER A 85 6.37 -14.52 -2.58
CA SER A 85 6.29 -15.91 -2.12
C SER A 85 5.95 -16.05 -0.63
N GLN A 86 6.36 -15.10 0.20
CA GLN A 86 6.11 -15.11 1.64
C GLN A 86 5.74 -13.71 2.15
N ILE A 87 4.95 -13.69 3.22
CA ILE A 87 4.69 -12.47 4.00
C ILE A 87 5.91 -12.18 4.89
N ARG A 88 6.31 -10.92 4.96
CA ARG A 88 7.33 -10.45 5.89
C ARG A 88 6.70 -10.06 7.22
N TYR A 89 7.05 -10.75 8.30
CA TYR A 89 6.72 -10.32 9.66
C TYR A 89 7.44 -9.03 10.02
N ILE A 90 6.71 -8.06 10.60
CA ILE A 90 7.27 -6.76 10.98
C ILE A 90 7.01 -6.36 12.43
N GLY A 91 6.19 -7.10 13.18
CA GLY A 91 5.94 -6.84 14.60
C GLY A 91 4.55 -7.23 15.06
N MET A 92 4.15 -6.72 16.22
CA MET A 92 2.84 -6.95 16.85
C MET A 92 2.07 -5.64 17.00
N GLN A 93 0.75 -5.70 16.84
CA GLN A 93 -0.20 -4.64 17.22
C GLN A 93 -1.17 -5.20 18.25
N GLY A 94 -0.92 -4.93 19.54
CA GLY A 94 -1.58 -5.66 20.62
C GLY A 94 -1.22 -7.15 20.51
N ASP A 95 -2.23 -8.02 20.49
CA ASP A 95 -2.04 -9.46 20.33
C ASP A 95 -1.95 -9.92 18.87
N ASN A 96 -2.20 -9.03 17.91
CA ASN A 96 -2.23 -9.36 16.48
C ASN A 96 -0.83 -9.24 15.84
N LYS A 97 -0.51 -10.17 14.94
CA LYS A 97 0.74 -10.10 14.14
C LYS A 97 0.57 -9.07 13.03
N ILE A 98 1.64 -8.35 12.70
CA ILE A 98 1.67 -7.45 11.56
C ILE A 98 2.59 -8.03 10.48
N GLY A 99 2.06 -8.14 9.27
CA GLY A 99 2.78 -8.66 8.11
C GLY A 99 2.75 -7.71 6.93
N ARG A 100 3.81 -7.70 6.13
CA ARG A 100 3.87 -7.00 4.84
C ARG A 100 3.94 -7.98 3.69
N LEU A 101 3.16 -7.70 2.65
CA LEU A 101 3.13 -8.49 1.43
C LEU A 101 3.44 -7.58 0.24
N GLY A 102 4.53 -7.90 -0.47
CA GLY A 102 4.80 -7.32 -1.77
C GLY A 102 3.84 -7.87 -2.82
N LEU A 103 3.31 -7.00 -3.68
CA LEU A 103 2.50 -7.37 -4.84
C LEU A 103 3.15 -6.82 -6.10
N MET A 104 3.16 -7.63 -7.15
CA MET A 104 3.36 -7.20 -8.53
C MET A 104 2.03 -7.35 -9.26
N PHE A 105 1.62 -6.35 -10.02
CA PHE A 105 0.43 -6.45 -10.86
C PHE A 105 0.59 -5.62 -12.12
N TYR A 106 -0.22 -5.92 -13.13
CA TYR A 106 -0.33 -5.11 -14.32
C TYR A 106 -1.44 -4.08 -14.12
N ASP A 107 -1.11 -2.79 -14.11
CA ASP A 107 -2.10 -1.71 -14.14
C ASP A 107 -2.51 -1.51 -15.59
N ASP A 108 -3.67 -2.06 -15.91
CA ASP A 108 -4.22 -2.07 -17.26
C ASP A 108 -5.13 -0.85 -17.44
N TYR A 109 -4.91 -0.01 -18.46
CA TYR A 109 -5.81 1.14 -18.66
C TYR A 109 -7.13 0.71 -19.28
N THR A 110 -7.07 -0.38 -20.04
CA THR A 110 -7.99 -0.86 -21.06
C THR A 110 -9.11 -1.78 -20.58
N TRP A 111 -8.66 -2.84 -19.90
CA TRP A 111 -9.34 -4.13 -19.86
C TRP A 111 -9.93 -4.46 -18.50
N GLY A 112 -11.23 -4.75 -18.49
CA GLY A 112 -11.86 -5.64 -17.53
C GLY A 112 -11.87 -7.08 -18.06
N SER A 113 -12.31 -8.04 -17.25
CA SER A 113 -12.43 -9.41 -17.75
C SER A 113 -13.49 -9.50 -18.86
N SER A 114 -13.09 -9.99 -20.03
CA SER A 114 -13.98 -10.17 -21.20
C SER A 114 -14.42 -8.88 -21.90
N VAL A 115 -13.63 -7.79 -21.83
CA VAL A 115 -13.89 -6.57 -22.60
C VAL A 115 -13.86 -6.86 -24.11
N GLN A 116 -14.87 -6.34 -24.84
CA GLN A 116 -14.98 -6.49 -26.29
C GLN A 116 -14.37 -5.30 -27.06
N THR A 117 -14.17 -4.16 -26.41
CA THR A 117 -13.65 -2.93 -27.02
C THR A 117 -12.63 -2.26 -26.09
N PRO A 118 -11.37 -2.09 -26.53
CA PRO A 118 -10.80 -2.47 -27.82
C PRO A 118 -10.67 -4.00 -27.97
N PRO A 119 -10.65 -4.51 -29.22
CA PRO A 119 -10.42 -5.92 -29.49
C PRO A 119 -9.05 -6.40 -28.97
N VAL A 120 -8.97 -7.69 -28.67
CA VAL A 120 -7.74 -8.33 -28.21
C VAL A 120 -6.57 -8.04 -29.17
N GLY A 121 -5.46 -7.52 -28.63
CA GLY A 121 -4.21 -7.30 -29.38
C GLY A 121 -3.88 -5.84 -29.72
N GLN A 122 -4.72 -4.87 -29.36
CA GLN A 122 -4.30 -3.47 -29.32
C GLN A 122 -3.52 -3.20 -28.02
N ASN A 123 -2.28 -2.72 -28.16
CA ASN A 123 -1.53 -2.16 -27.03
C ASN A 123 -2.09 -0.77 -26.75
N ASP A 124 -3.00 -0.69 -25.81
CA ASP A 124 -3.63 0.52 -25.27
C ASP A 124 -2.83 1.14 -24.12
N GLY A 125 -1.67 0.56 -23.83
CA GLY A 125 -0.84 0.95 -22.71
C GLY A 125 -1.24 0.22 -21.43
N GLY A 126 -0.23 0.03 -20.59
CA GLY A 126 -0.36 -0.48 -19.24
C GLY A 126 1.03 -0.55 -18.64
N ARG A 127 1.12 -0.68 -17.32
CA ARG A 127 2.41 -0.65 -16.63
C ARG A 127 2.48 -1.73 -15.57
N ILE A 128 3.66 -2.31 -15.42
CA ILE A 128 3.94 -3.20 -14.29
C ILE A 128 4.09 -2.31 -13.06
N MET A 129 3.28 -2.61 -12.05
CA MET A 129 3.26 -1.92 -10.78
C MET A 129 3.75 -2.85 -9.68
N PHE A 130 4.42 -2.25 -8.71
CA PHE A 130 4.82 -2.90 -7.47
C PHE A 130 4.27 -2.10 -6.31
N CYS A 131 3.65 -2.78 -5.35
CA CYS A 131 3.29 -2.18 -4.08
C CYS A 131 3.61 -3.13 -2.93
N GLU A 132 3.68 -2.59 -1.71
CA GLU A 132 3.76 -3.36 -0.49
C GLU A 132 2.52 -3.02 0.33
N LEU A 133 1.77 -4.04 0.74
CA LEU A 133 0.58 -3.90 1.57
C LEU A 133 0.89 -4.42 2.98
N GLU A 134 0.45 -3.67 3.99
CA GLU A 134 0.64 -4.02 5.40
C GLU A 134 -0.69 -4.48 5.99
N PHE A 135 -0.72 -5.70 6.54
CA PHE A 135 -1.91 -6.34 7.09
C PHE A 135 -1.75 -6.63 8.58
N VAL A 136 -2.85 -6.49 9.31
CA VAL A 136 -2.98 -6.96 10.70
C VAL A 136 -3.63 -8.34 10.64
N PHE A 137 -2.91 -9.36 11.10
CA PHE A 137 -3.35 -10.75 11.12
C PHE A 137 -4.07 -11.02 12.44
N PRO A 138 -5.39 -11.28 12.41
CA PRO A 138 -6.16 -11.50 13.63
C PRO A 138 -5.72 -12.80 14.30
N VAL A 139 -5.82 -12.85 15.63
CA VAL A 139 -5.59 -14.09 16.40
C VAL A 139 -6.79 -15.05 16.30
N SER A 140 -7.98 -14.55 15.96
CA SER A 140 -9.22 -15.31 15.89
C SER A 140 -9.86 -15.31 14.50
N THR A 141 -10.58 -16.39 14.18
CA THR A 141 -11.08 -16.71 12.82
C THR A 141 -12.35 -15.96 12.41
N ASN A 142 -12.95 -15.19 13.32
CA ASN A 142 -14.19 -14.44 13.08
C ASN A 142 -13.95 -12.93 12.93
N ASP A 143 -12.71 -12.48 13.04
CA ASP A 143 -12.37 -11.07 12.90
C ASP A 143 -12.13 -10.74 11.43
N ALA A 144 -12.80 -9.69 10.95
CA ALA A 144 -12.56 -9.17 9.61
C ALA A 144 -11.08 -8.77 9.45
N VAL A 145 -10.49 -9.06 8.28
CA VAL A 145 -9.18 -8.48 7.92
C VAL A 145 -9.29 -6.99 8.03
N THR A 146 -8.38 -6.37 8.77
CA THR A 146 -8.25 -4.93 8.68
C THR A 146 -7.71 -4.59 7.30
N PRO A 147 -8.41 -3.73 6.51
CA PRO A 147 -7.91 -3.17 5.26
C PRO A 147 -6.41 -2.87 5.31
N PRO A 148 -5.63 -3.20 4.27
CA PRO A 148 -4.21 -2.92 4.27
C PRO A 148 -4.02 -1.45 4.54
N LEU A 149 -3.19 -1.19 5.53
CA LEU A 149 -3.11 0.12 6.12
C LEU A 149 -2.53 1.08 5.08
N ALA A 150 -3.35 2.04 4.63
CA ALA A 150 -2.96 3.03 3.64
C ALA A 150 -1.63 3.68 4.04
N GLN A 151 -0.75 3.90 3.06
CA GLN A 151 0.55 4.49 3.32
C GLN A 151 0.36 5.89 3.90
N MET A 152 0.91 6.13 5.09
CA MET A 152 0.80 7.43 5.75
C MET A 152 1.82 8.40 5.20
N LEU A 153 3.05 7.97 4.93
CA LEU A 153 4.15 8.84 4.54
C LEU A 153 4.35 8.83 3.03
N HIS A 154 4.25 9.98 2.36
CA HIS A 154 4.37 10.11 0.90
C HIS A 154 5.79 10.46 0.44
N PRO A 155 6.12 10.31 -0.86
CA PRO A 155 7.37 10.83 -1.42
C PRO A 155 7.49 12.34 -1.20
N ASN A 156 8.68 12.80 -0.84
CA ASN A 156 8.96 14.22 -0.72
C ASN A 156 9.13 14.86 -2.11
N PHE A 157 8.76 16.13 -2.24
CA PHE A 157 8.95 16.89 -3.49
C PHE A 157 9.43 18.33 -3.25
N PRO A 158 10.41 18.82 -4.03
CA PRO A 158 11.18 18.08 -5.04
C PRO A 158 12.10 17.00 -4.43
N ASN A 159 12.53 16.01 -5.23
CA ASN A 159 13.56 15.04 -4.88
C ASN A 159 14.29 14.59 -6.15
N PRO A 160 15.59 14.90 -6.34
CA PRO A 160 16.47 15.63 -5.43
C PRO A 160 16.06 17.09 -5.19
N PHE A 161 16.54 17.72 -4.11
CA PHE A 161 16.14 19.08 -3.72
C PHE A 161 17.32 19.97 -3.31
N ASN A 162 17.13 21.31 -3.39
CA ASN A 162 18.09 22.34 -2.96
C ASN A 162 17.39 23.64 -2.52
N PRO A 163 17.57 24.13 -1.27
CA PRO A 163 17.86 23.38 -0.06
C PRO A 163 16.58 22.85 0.60
N SER A 164 15.39 23.10 0.05
CA SER A 164 14.11 22.74 0.66
C SER A 164 13.32 21.67 -0.10
N THR A 165 12.63 20.82 0.66
CA THR A 165 11.67 19.83 0.14
C THR A 165 10.43 19.79 1.02
N THR A 166 9.30 19.45 0.43
CA THR A 166 8.04 19.23 1.14
C THR A 166 7.86 17.73 1.37
N ILE A 167 7.72 17.36 2.64
CA ILE A 167 7.33 16.01 3.05
C ILE A 167 5.82 16.04 3.30
N VAL A 168 5.10 15.12 2.66
CA VAL A 168 3.65 15.00 2.82
C VAL A 168 3.35 13.70 3.56
N PHE A 169 2.41 13.75 4.51
CA PHE A 169 1.86 12.54 5.12
C PHE A 169 0.37 12.69 5.40
N THR A 170 -0.35 11.58 5.38
CA THR A 170 -1.77 11.50 5.71
C THR A 170 -1.95 10.79 7.04
N ASN A 171 -2.67 11.43 7.96
CA ASN A 171 -3.00 10.86 9.24
C ASN A 171 -4.49 10.44 9.27
N PRO A 172 -4.82 9.16 9.50
CA PRO A 172 -6.21 8.70 9.44
C PRO A 172 -7.05 9.09 10.66
N GLN A 173 -6.43 9.34 11.81
CA GLN A 173 -7.11 9.63 13.07
C GLN A 173 -6.25 10.50 13.97
N THR A 174 -6.87 11.22 14.91
CA THR A 174 -6.14 12.05 15.88
C THR A 174 -5.22 11.18 16.73
N GLY A 175 -3.94 11.55 16.85
CA GLY A 175 -2.98 10.80 17.65
C GLY A 175 -1.60 11.41 17.70
N ASN A 176 -0.72 10.87 18.53
CA ASN A 176 0.68 11.28 18.57
C ASN A 176 1.41 10.84 17.29
N ALA A 177 2.10 11.78 16.66
CA ALA A 177 2.95 11.55 15.51
C ALA A 177 4.35 12.17 15.72
N SER A 178 5.38 11.50 15.23
CA SER A 178 6.74 12.01 15.15
C SER A 178 7.26 11.88 13.73
N LEU A 179 7.70 12.99 13.15
CA LEU A 179 8.39 13.03 11.85
C LEU A 179 9.82 13.50 12.08
N SER A 180 10.79 12.66 11.75
CA SER A 180 12.21 12.93 11.99
C SER A 180 13.08 12.58 10.79
N VAL A 181 14.17 13.32 10.60
CA VAL A 181 15.17 13.15 9.54
C VAL A 181 16.44 12.54 10.13
N TYR A 182 17.02 11.58 9.42
CA TYR A 182 18.21 10.83 9.78
C TYR A 182 19.24 10.85 8.64
N ASN A 183 20.53 10.81 8.99
CA ASN A 183 21.59 10.64 8.00
C ASN A 183 21.83 9.14 7.69
N LEU A 184 22.76 8.85 6.77
CA LEU A 184 23.14 7.47 6.40
C LEU A 184 23.64 6.60 7.56
N LYS A 185 24.16 7.21 8.64
CA LYS A 185 24.61 6.51 9.84
C LYS A 185 23.47 6.23 10.83
N GLY A 186 22.23 6.56 10.48
CA GLY A 186 21.06 6.45 11.36
C GLY A 186 21.02 7.50 12.47
N GLN A 187 21.87 8.53 12.42
CA GLN A 187 21.88 9.58 13.43
C GLN A 187 20.75 10.57 13.16
N LEU A 188 20.05 10.99 14.22
CA LEU A 188 18.99 12.00 14.15
C LEU A 188 19.59 13.34 13.72
N VAL A 189 19.08 13.90 12.63
CA VAL A 189 19.47 15.20 12.08
C VAL A 189 18.49 16.28 12.53
N LYS A 190 17.19 16.04 12.32
CA LYS A 190 16.13 17.02 12.58
C LYS A 190 14.86 16.32 13.06
N THR A 191 14.20 16.87 14.06
CA THR A 191 12.80 16.52 14.36
C THR A 191 11.91 17.61 13.76
N LEU A 192 11.02 17.22 12.86
CA LEU A 192 10.12 18.12 12.13
C LEU A 192 8.75 18.20 12.79
N ILE A 193 8.25 17.08 13.31
CA ILE A 193 7.03 17.00 14.11
C ILE A 193 7.30 16.10 15.32
N ASN A 194 6.76 16.48 16.48
CA ASN A 194 6.66 15.61 17.64
C ASN A 194 5.48 16.06 18.52
N GLY A 195 4.32 15.42 18.37
CA GLY A 195 3.13 15.74 19.15
C GLY A 195 1.84 15.23 18.53
N THR A 196 0.70 15.70 19.06
CA THR A 196 -0.63 15.32 18.57
C THR A 196 -0.91 15.96 17.21
N VAL A 197 -1.38 15.15 16.27
CA VAL A 197 -1.74 15.56 14.91
C VAL A 197 -3.18 15.11 14.61
N ASN A 198 -3.96 15.99 13.99
CA ASN A 198 -5.36 15.72 13.60
C ASN A 198 -5.45 14.82 12.34
N PRO A 199 -6.62 14.26 12.03
CA PRO A 199 -6.83 13.54 10.79
C PRO A 199 -6.66 14.46 9.56
N GLY A 200 -6.20 13.91 8.44
CA GLY A 200 -6.03 14.63 7.17
C GLY A 200 -4.61 14.62 6.61
N GLU A 201 -4.42 15.35 5.52
CA GLU A 201 -3.11 15.54 4.87
C GLU A 201 -2.33 16.66 5.58
N HIS A 202 -1.05 16.39 5.84
CA HIS A 202 -0.11 17.32 6.47
C HIS A 202 1.11 17.51 5.58
N ARG A 203 1.55 18.77 5.45
CA ARG A 203 2.71 19.15 4.64
C ARG A 203 3.75 19.82 5.52
N VAL A 204 4.97 19.30 5.49
CA VAL A 204 6.07 19.75 6.35
C VAL A 204 7.29 20.05 5.50
N ILE A 205 7.82 21.26 5.63
CA ILE A 205 9.00 21.68 4.88
C ILE A 205 10.26 21.35 5.69
N TRP A 206 11.20 20.65 5.07
CA TRP A 206 12.57 20.58 5.56
C TRP A 206 13.49 21.39 4.66
N ASN A 207 14.30 22.26 5.26
CA ASN A 207 15.17 23.21 4.58
C ASN A 207 16.66 22.80 4.60
N GLY A 208 16.96 21.51 4.81
CA GLY A 208 18.34 21.02 4.82
C GLY A 208 19.15 21.50 6.03
N THR A 209 18.50 21.65 7.20
CA THR A 209 19.15 22.01 8.47
C THR A 209 18.99 20.94 9.54
N ASP A 210 19.89 20.93 10.52
CA ASP A 210 19.81 20.10 11.72
C ASP A 210 18.97 20.76 12.83
N ASN A 211 18.85 20.08 13.98
CA ASN A 211 18.14 20.60 15.16
C ASN A 211 18.71 21.92 15.70
N SER A 212 20.00 22.21 15.48
CA SER A 212 20.65 23.48 15.85
C SER A 212 20.45 24.58 14.80
N GLY A 213 19.73 24.30 13.70
CA GLY A 213 19.52 25.23 12.60
C GLY A 213 20.70 25.33 11.63
N LYS A 214 21.74 24.49 11.80
CA LYS A 214 22.90 24.51 10.93
C LYS A 214 22.62 23.71 9.66
N SER A 215 23.08 24.25 8.54
CA SER A 215 23.03 23.58 7.24
C SER A 215 23.76 22.24 7.25
N VAL A 216 23.12 21.18 6.76
CA VAL A 216 23.73 19.85 6.61
C VAL A 216 24.36 19.67 5.21
N ALA A 217 25.25 18.68 5.05
CA ALA A 217 25.95 18.42 3.80
C ALA A 217 25.04 17.79 2.73
N SER A 218 25.38 17.95 1.45
CA SER A 218 24.74 17.19 0.36
C SER A 218 24.84 15.69 0.58
N GLY A 219 23.82 14.94 0.19
CA GLY A 219 23.82 13.50 0.35
C GLY A 219 22.43 12.89 0.54
N VAL A 220 22.43 11.60 0.86
CA VAL A 220 21.22 10.83 1.13
C VAL A 220 20.82 10.98 2.59
N TYR A 221 19.53 11.24 2.79
CA TYR A 221 18.89 11.29 4.09
C TYR A 221 17.66 10.40 4.10
N PHE A 222 17.24 10.00 5.29
CA PHE A 222 16.00 9.26 5.51
C PHE A 222 15.06 10.11 6.35
N TYR A 223 13.79 10.15 6.01
CA TYR A 223 12.76 10.72 6.86
C TYR A 223 11.81 9.62 7.31
N ARG A 224 11.48 9.64 8.60
CA ARG A 224 10.73 8.59 9.29
C ARG A 224 9.55 9.20 10.02
N LEU A 225 8.36 8.71 9.68
CA LEU A 225 7.12 9.00 10.36
C LEU A 225 6.81 7.86 11.33
N THR A 226 6.51 8.17 12.58
CA THR A 226 5.94 7.23 13.55
C THR A 226 4.63 7.79 14.05
N ALA A 227 3.51 7.10 13.78
CA ALA A 227 2.17 7.54 14.14
C ALA A 227 1.22 6.34 14.19
N ASN A 228 0.24 6.36 15.10
CA ASN A 228 -0.76 5.28 15.23
C ASN A 228 -0.16 3.87 15.36
N GLY A 229 0.96 3.74 16.07
CA GLY A 229 1.67 2.46 16.24
C GLY A 229 2.45 1.99 15.01
N ARG A 230 2.48 2.77 13.93
CA ARG A 230 3.17 2.45 12.67
C ARG A 230 4.41 3.30 12.50
N THR A 231 5.42 2.75 11.85
CA THR A 231 6.62 3.47 11.45
C THR A 231 6.89 3.28 9.96
N GLU A 232 6.92 4.39 9.23
CA GLU A 232 7.23 4.43 7.80
C GLU A 232 8.49 5.28 7.57
N THR A 233 9.38 4.83 6.68
CA THR A 233 10.62 5.52 6.36
C THR A 233 10.80 5.63 4.86
N ARG A 234 11.23 6.79 4.36
CA ARG A 234 11.55 7.03 2.96
C ARG A 234 12.88 7.76 2.83
N LYS A 235 13.51 7.64 1.67
CA LYS A 235 14.80 8.26 1.35
C LYS A 235 14.62 9.54 0.54
N MET A 236 15.50 10.50 0.74
CA MET A 236 15.57 11.76 -0.01
C MET A 236 17.02 12.14 -0.31
N MET A 237 17.24 12.94 -1.35
CA MET A 237 18.55 13.41 -1.77
C MET A 237 18.63 14.93 -1.73
N LEU A 238 19.50 15.45 -0.85
CA LEU A 238 19.85 16.87 -0.80
C LEU A 238 21.02 17.12 -1.75
N MET A 239 20.85 18.06 -2.68
CA MET A 239 21.91 18.62 -3.50
C MET A 239 22.11 20.09 -3.12
N LYS A 240 23.36 20.50 -2.89
CA LYS A 240 23.76 21.90 -2.71
C LYS A 240 24.75 22.26 -3.78
#